data_AF-A0A497NH81-F1
#
_entry.id   AF-A0A497NH81-F1
#
_cell.length_a   1.000
_cell.length_b   1.000
_cell.length_c   1.000
_cell.angle_alpha   90.00
_cell.angle_beta   90.00
_cell.angle_gamma   90.00
#
_symmetry.space_group_name_H-M   'P 1'
#
loop_
_entity.id
_entity.type
_entity.pdbx_description
1 polymer ?
#
loop_
_entity_poly.entity_id
_entity_poly.type
_entity_poly.pdbx_seq_one_letter_code
_entity_poly.pdbx_strand_id
1 'polypeptide(L)'
;MDSPSAPRCKELEMNRNREDSTKVNVQGFLRETSLLEVVSKIFSEERVVLASNLPPGVERVERVTVEAVRIKLSEKVDEDLLSSIAREEGYQVVKGEFSLRVLRRGAIIARVGSRSDPDGSFDLYVYPIPPKLDGLSIYRRILAEREGVVDPKTGKINLEKFYDFNMGIIRLVNKYLKRKLTK
;
A
#
# COMPACT_ATOMS: atom_id res chain seq x y z
N MET A 1 77.30 16.65 -6.99
CA MET A 1 77.75 16.23 -5.65
C MET A 1 76.63 16.55 -4.67
N ASP A 2 76.38 15.59 -3.80
CA ASP A 2 75.70 15.65 -2.50
C ASP A 2 74.19 15.89 -2.45
N SER A 3 73.48 14.81 -2.12
CA SER A 3 72.26 14.89 -1.30
C SER A 3 72.63 15.44 0.09
N PRO A 4 71.73 16.18 0.73
CA PRO A 4 71.14 15.62 1.95
C PRO A 4 69.65 16.01 2.07
N SER A 5 68.78 15.02 2.30
CA SER A 5 68.21 14.67 3.60
C SER A 5 66.90 15.40 3.91
N ALA A 6 65.87 14.59 4.12
CA ALA A 6 64.53 15.00 4.52
C ALA A 6 64.54 15.76 5.85
N PRO A 7 63.47 16.53 6.10
CA PRO A 7 62.85 16.44 7.40
C PRO A 7 61.36 16.08 7.34
N ARG A 8 61.03 15.08 8.15
CA ARG A 8 59.97 15.08 9.15
C ARG A 8 58.52 15.00 8.66
N CYS A 9 58.01 13.76 8.66
CA CYS A 9 56.97 13.25 9.58
C CYS A 9 55.67 14.04 9.84
N LYS A 10 55.35 15.15 9.17
CA LYS A 10 54.08 15.87 9.40
C LYS A 10 53.02 15.69 8.32
N GLU A 11 53.34 15.04 7.22
CA GLU A 11 52.36 14.79 6.13
C GLU A 11 51.61 13.46 6.24
N LEU A 12 52.09 12.53 7.08
CA LEU A 12 51.43 11.23 7.31
C LEU A 12 50.43 11.23 8.49
N GLU A 13 50.30 12.35 9.22
CA GLU A 13 49.27 12.52 10.26
C GLU A 13 48.05 13.34 9.80
N MET A 14 48.12 14.08 8.69
CA MET A 14 46.95 14.80 8.16
C MET A 14 46.06 13.97 7.24
N ASN A 15 46.54 12.82 6.75
CA ASN A 15 45.73 11.91 5.92
C ASN A 15 45.09 10.76 6.69
N ARG A 16 45.33 10.65 8.01
CA ARG A 16 44.62 9.69 8.88
C ARG A 16 43.38 10.28 9.57
N ASN A 17 43.15 11.58 9.43
CA ASN A 17 41.97 12.29 9.95
C ASN A 17 40.97 12.69 8.85
N ARG A 18 41.13 12.15 7.62
CA ARG A 18 40.21 12.37 6.48
C ARG A 18 39.34 11.17 6.14
N GLU A 19 39.42 10.07 6.91
CA GLU A 19 38.60 8.87 6.71
C GLU A 19 37.49 8.68 7.77
N ASP A 20 37.30 9.63 8.70
CA ASP A 20 36.42 9.42 9.86
C ASP A 20 35.24 10.41 9.96
N SER A 21 34.87 11.10 8.88
CA SER A 21 33.76 12.06 8.88
C SER A 21 32.69 11.82 7.79
N THR A 22 32.74 10.70 7.08
CA THR A 22 31.68 10.26 6.15
C THR A 22 31.02 8.94 6.55
N LYS A 23 31.04 8.59 7.84
CA LYS A 23 29.95 7.82 8.40
C LYS A 23 28.79 8.78 8.66
N VAL A 24 28.16 9.23 7.57
CA VAL A 24 26.76 9.64 7.67
C VAL A 24 26.08 8.45 8.30
N ASN A 25 25.67 8.63 9.55
CA ASN A 25 24.88 7.66 10.27
C ASN A 25 23.54 7.59 9.52
N VAL A 26 23.52 6.82 8.42
CA VAL A 26 22.31 6.29 7.82
C VAL A 26 21.87 5.17 8.76
N GLN A 27 21.57 5.55 10.01
CA GLN A 27 20.53 4.90 10.76
C GLN A 27 19.30 5.16 9.90
N GLY A 28 19.09 4.26 8.94
CA GLY A 28 17.94 4.25 8.06
C GLY A 28 16.73 4.24 8.96
N PHE A 29 16.19 5.42 9.19
CA PHE A 29 14.81 5.57 9.60
C PHE A 29 14.06 5.01 8.41
N LEU A 30 13.83 3.69 8.42
CA LEU A 30 12.93 3.02 7.49
C LEU A 30 11.64 3.79 7.62
N ARG A 31 11.42 4.74 6.71
CA ARG A 31 10.20 5.52 6.69
C ARG A 31 9.16 4.50 6.30
N GLU A 32 8.42 4.00 7.28
CA GLU A 32 7.33 3.07 7.04
C GLU A 32 6.44 3.70 5.98
N THR A 33 6.49 3.13 4.77
CA THR A 33 5.76 3.68 3.64
C THR A 33 4.29 3.41 3.90
N SER A 34 3.45 4.44 3.83
CA SER A 34 2.03 4.26 4.14
C SER A 34 1.35 3.44 3.05
N LEU A 35 0.30 2.68 3.39
CA LEU A 35 -0.48 1.95 2.38
C LEU A 35 -1.06 2.89 1.31
N LEU A 36 -1.37 4.14 1.67
CA LEU A 36 -1.82 5.16 0.72
C LEU A 36 -0.73 5.46 -0.32
N GLU A 37 0.52 5.66 0.11
CA GLU A 37 1.65 5.90 -0.78
C GLU A 37 1.91 4.70 -1.69
N VAL A 38 1.87 3.48 -1.13
CA VAL A 38 2.03 2.23 -1.91
C VAL A 38 0.94 2.11 -2.97
N VAL A 39 -0.34 2.26 -2.59
CA VAL A 39 -1.46 2.16 -3.53
C VAL A 39 -1.40 3.28 -4.58
N SER A 40 -0.98 4.48 -4.20
CA SER A 40 -0.82 5.60 -5.15
C SER A 40 0.26 5.31 -6.20
N LYS A 41 1.43 4.80 -5.79
CA LYS A 41 2.50 4.36 -6.71
C LYS A 41 2.02 3.31 -7.69
N ILE A 42 1.17 2.40 -7.21
CA ILE A 42 0.60 1.32 -8.00
C ILE A 42 -0.31 1.83 -9.14
N PHE A 43 -0.96 2.97 -8.95
CA PHE A 43 -1.78 3.60 -9.98
C PHE A 43 -1.03 4.59 -10.86
N SER A 44 0.13 5.10 -10.43
CA SER A 44 0.93 6.07 -11.20
C SER A 44 1.93 5.40 -12.15
N GLU A 45 2.77 4.48 -11.66
CA GLU A 45 4.00 4.08 -12.37
C GLU A 45 4.38 2.60 -12.18
N GLU A 46 4.14 2.01 -11.00
CA GLU A 46 4.60 0.67 -10.65
C GLU A 46 3.45 -0.36 -10.71
N ARG A 47 3.65 -1.55 -11.31
CA ARG A 47 2.61 -2.61 -11.24
C ARG A 47 2.67 -3.43 -9.95
N VAL A 48 3.82 -3.45 -9.30
CA VAL A 48 4.13 -4.28 -8.12
C VAL A 48 5.10 -3.53 -7.21
N VAL A 49 4.84 -3.57 -5.90
CA VAL A 49 5.72 -3.06 -4.82
C VAL A 49 6.06 -4.21 -3.86
N LEU A 50 7.33 -4.34 -3.49
CA LEU A 50 7.88 -5.43 -2.67
C LEU A 50 8.25 -4.99 -1.24
N ALA A 51 8.35 -5.98 -0.33
CA ALA A 51 8.48 -5.87 1.13
C ALA A 51 9.45 -4.80 1.70
N SER A 52 10.53 -4.45 1.01
CA SER A 52 11.50 -3.47 1.52
C SER A 52 10.92 -2.05 1.70
N ASN A 53 9.76 -1.75 1.09
CA ASN A 53 9.09 -0.45 1.16
C ASN A 53 7.60 -0.57 1.51
N LEU A 54 7.21 -1.56 2.34
CA LEU A 54 5.80 -1.82 2.65
C LEU A 54 5.47 -1.60 4.15
N PRO A 55 4.20 -1.31 4.48
CA PRO A 55 3.74 -1.30 5.86
C PRO A 55 4.03 -2.63 6.58
N PRO A 56 4.27 -2.62 7.89
CA PRO A 56 4.42 -3.85 8.67
C PRO A 56 3.26 -4.83 8.45
N GLY A 57 3.58 -6.12 8.34
CA GLY A 57 2.62 -7.20 8.06
C GLY A 57 2.22 -7.36 6.59
N VAL A 58 2.76 -6.54 5.67
CA VAL A 58 2.52 -6.63 4.23
C VAL A 58 3.78 -7.11 3.51
N GLU A 59 3.67 -8.19 2.73
CA GLU A 59 4.79 -8.75 1.97
C GLU A 59 4.88 -8.23 0.53
N ARG A 60 3.72 -7.98 -0.08
CA ARG A 60 3.63 -7.56 -1.49
C ARG A 60 2.34 -6.80 -1.72
N VAL A 61 2.42 -5.74 -2.52
CA VAL A 61 1.23 -5.07 -3.05
C VAL A 61 1.33 -4.99 -4.56
N GLU A 62 0.27 -5.37 -5.26
CA GLU A 62 0.27 -5.36 -6.72
C GLU A 62 -1.09 -5.04 -7.32
N ARG A 63 -1.07 -4.50 -8.53
CA ARG A 63 -2.27 -4.32 -9.34
C ARG A 63 -2.51 -5.56 -10.17
N VAL A 64 -3.48 -6.39 -9.75
CA VAL A 64 -3.84 -7.63 -10.46
C VAL A 64 -4.81 -7.40 -11.60
N THR A 65 -5.61 -6.34 -11.53
CA THR A 65 -6.50 -5.90 -12.62
C THR A 65 -6.54 -4.37 -12.69
N VAL A 66 -7.24 -3.82 -13.69
CA VAL A 66 -7.45 -2.36 -13.77
C VAL A 66 -8.15 -1.78 -12.52
N GLU A 67 -8.81 -2.60 -11.70
CA GLU A 67 -9.63 -2.16 -10.57
C GLU A 67 -9.23 -2.77 -9.23
N ALA A 68 -8.45 -3.85 -9.24
CA ALA A 68 -8.14 -4.60 -8.03
C ALA A 68 -6.65 -4.49 -7.70
N VAL A 69 -6.40 -4.11 -6.45
CA VAL A 69 -5.08 -4.16 -5.83
C VAL A 69 -5.07 -5.33 -4.87
N ARG A 70 -4.10 -6.23 -5.02
CA ARG A 70 -3.85 -7.34 -4.11
C ARG A 70 -2.80 -6.93 -3.10
N ILE A 71 -3.09 -7.17 -1.83
CA ILE A 71 -2.21 -6.96 -0.69
C ILE A 71 -1.95 -8.33 -0.09
N LYS A 72 -0.76 -8.89 -0.32
CA LYS A 72 -0.32 -10.13 0.31
C LYS A 72 0.19 -9.81 1.71
N LEU A 73 -0.35 -10.49 2.71
CA LEU A 73 0.06 -10.37 4.10
C LEU A 73 1.04 -11.46 4.50
N SER A 74 1.86 -11.19 5.52
CA SER A 74 2.78 -12.17 6.09
C SER A 74 2.07 -13.29 6.86
N GLU A 75 0.81 -13.07 7.22
CA GLU A 75 -0.03 -14.02 7.93
C GLU A 75 -1.40 -14.13 7.27
N LYS A 76 -2.09 -15.25 7.51
CA LYS A 76 -3.48 -15.43 7.06
C LYS A 76 -4.36 -14.28 7.54
N VAL A 77 -5.28 -13.84 6.71
CA VAL A 77 -6.25 -12.83 7.08
C VAL A 77 -7.13 -13.35 8.22
N ASP A 78 -7.16 -12.60 9.32
CA ASP A 78 -8.11 -12.82 10.41
C ASP A 78 -9.46 -12.24 9.96
N GLU A 79 -10.31 -13.09 9.40
CA GLU A 79 -11.61 -12.69 8.88
C GLU A 79 -12.53 -12.10 9.95
N ASP A 80 -12.44 -12.58 11.20
CA ASP A 80 -13.33 -12.11 12.26
C ASP A 80 -12.90 -10.70 12.73
N LEU A 81 -11.59 -10.45 12.82
CA LEU A 81 -11.05 -9.11 13.04
C LEU A 81 -11.42 -8.15 11.91
N LEU A 82 -11.22 -8.56 10.65
CA LEU A 82 -11.59 -7.74 9.50
C LEU A 82 -13.10 -7.45 9.47
N SER A 83 -13.92 -8.44 9.82
CA SER A 83 -15.37 -8.31 9.93
C SER A 83 -15.78 -7.29 11.00
N SER A 84 -15.16 -7.35 12.19
CA SER A 84 -15.42 -6.38 13.28
C SER A 84 -15.10 -4.96 12.83
N ILE A 85 -13.91 -4.74 12.28
CA ILE A 85 -13.47 -3.41 11.84
C ILE A 85 -14.37 -2.89 10.71
N ALA A 86 -14.74 -3.74 9.76
CA ALA A 86 -15.64 -3.35 8.67
C ALA A 86 -17.00 -2.88 9.20
N ARG A 87 -17.58 -3.58 10.19
CA ARG A 87 -18.85 -3.17 10.82
C ARG A 87 -18.71 -1.86 11.61
N GLU A 88 -17.61 -1.67 12.34
CA GLU A 88 -17.32 -0.42 13.05
C GLU A 88 -17.21 0.79 12.10
N GLU A 89 -16.71 0.56 10.87
CA GLU A 89 -16.64 1.56 9.80
C GLU A 89 -17.98 1.76 9.06
N GLY A 90 -19.04 1.04 9.45
CA GLY A 90 -20.36 1.13 8.81
C GLY A 90 -20.48 0.37 7.49
N TYR A 91 -19.54 -0.53 7.19
CA TYR A 91 -19.63 -1.39 6.00
C TYR A 91 -20.44 -2.66 6.27
N GLN A 92 -21.03 -3.18 5.20
CA GLN A 92 -21.67 -4.48 5.23
C GLN A 92 -20.61 -5.58 5.06
N VAL A 93 -20.81 -6.72 5.73
CA VAL A 93 -19.93 -7.87 5.62
C VAL A 93 -20.75 -9.09 5.18
N VAL A 94 -20.28 -9.76 4.13
CA VAL A 94 -20.86 -11.01 3.63
C VAL A 94 -19.82 -12.11 3.78
N LYS A 95 -20.19 -13.20 4.48
CA LYS A 95 -19.38 -14.39 4.76
C LYS A 95 -20.28 -15.61 4.64
N GLY A 96 -19.81 -16.70 4.03
CA GLY A 96 -20.62 -17.90 3.77
C GLY A 96 -19.96 -18.82 2.75
N GLU A 97 -20.64 -19.11 1.65
CA GLU A 97 -20.10 -19.92 0.53
C GLU A 97 -18.81 -19.34 -0.08
N PHE A 98 -18.63 -18.02 0.05
CA PHE A 98 -17.43 -17.31 -0.39
C PHE A 98 -16.60 -16.82 0.80
N SER A 99 -15.30 -16.62 0.57
CA SER A 99 -14.42 -15.89 1.48
C SER A 99 -14.99 -14.50 1.77
N LEU A 100 -14.65 -13.96 2.94
CA LEU A 100 -15.23 -12.71 3.44
C LEU A 100 -15.15 -11.57 2.42
N ARG A 101 -16.27 -10.87 2.22
CA ARG A 101 -16.39 -9.66 1.39
C ARG A 101 -16.88 -8.49 2.24
N VAL A 102 -16.26 -7.33 2.06
CA VAL A 102 -16.68 -6.05 2.64
C VAL A 102 -17.33 -5.20 1.56
N LEU A 103 -18.54 -4.72 1.83
CA LEU A 103 -19.36 -3.98 0.89
C LEU A 103 -19.66 -2.56 1.39
N ARG A 104 -19.52 -1.59 0.48
CA ARG A 104 -20.03 -0.24 0.64
C ARG A 104 -21.23 -0.06 -0.27
N ARG A 105 -22.41 0.15 0.30
CA ARG A 105 -23.68 0.32 -0.45
C ARG A 105 -23.88 -0.77 -1.52
N GLY A 106 -23.62 -2.03 -1.16
CA GLY A 106 -23.74 -3.17 -2.08
C GLY A 106 -22.59 -3.39 -3.08
N ALA A 107 -21.56 -2.53 -3.09
CA ALA A 107 -20.36 -2.76 -3.90
C ALA A 107 -19.21 -3.32 -3.08
N ILE A 108 -18.54 -4.35 -3.60
CA ILE A 108 -17.35 -4.92 -2.96
C ILE A 108 -16.22 -3.87 -3.00
N ILE A 109 -15.71 -3.54 -1.82
CA ILE A 109 -14.56 -2.64 -1.63
C ILE A 109 -13.33 -3.37 -1.13
N ALA A 110 -13.52 -4.52 -0.46
CA ALA A 110 -12.45 -5.45 -0.11
C ALA A 110 -12.98 -6.89 -0.07
N ARG A 111 -12.11 -7.87 -0.33
CA ARG A 111 -12.40 -9.29 -0.09
C ARG A 111 -11.14 -10.04 0.31
N VAL A 112 -11.32 -11.10 1.09
CA VAL A 112 -10.26 -12.06 1.39
C VAL A 112 -10.10 -13.01 0.20
N GLY A 113 -8.87 -13.40 -0.09
CA GLY A 113 -8.58 -14.40 -1.10
C GLY A 113 -9.16 -15.77 -0.72
N SER A 114 -9.64 -16.46 -1.74
CA SER A 114 -10.26 -17.78 -1.68
C SER A 114 -9.23 -18.86 -2.04
N ARG A 115 -9.58 -20.14 -1.91
CA ARG A 115 -8.67 -21.25 -2.24
C ARG A 115 -8.17 -21.26 -3.69
N SER A 116 -8.90 -20.61 -4.60
CA SER A 116 -8.52 -20.49 -6.02
C SER A 116 -7.66 -19.26 -6.33
N ASP A 117 -7.50 -18.33 -5.37
CA ASP A 117 -6.63 -17.17 -5.51
C ASP A 117 -5.16 -17.57 -5.22
N PRO A 118 -4.15 -16.89 -5.81
CA PRO A 118 -2.76 -17.36 -5.80
C PRO A 118 -2.15 -17.63 -4.41
N ASP A 119 -2.34 -16.74 -3.43
CA ASP A 119 -1.91 -16.95 -2.04
C ASP A 119 -3.12 -17.16 -1.09
N GLY A 120 -4.31 -17.39 -1.65
CA GLY A 120 -5.55 -17.67 -0.96
C GLY A 120 -5.83 -16.78 0.25
N SER A 121 -6.00 -17.37 1.43
CA SER A 121 -6.36 -16.63 2.65
C SER A 121 -5.29 -15.67 3.18
N PHE A 122 -4.12 -15.59 2.54
CA PHE A 122 -3.10 -14.57 2.84
C PHE A 122 -3.29 -13.29 2.04
N ASP A 123 -4.12 -13.32 0.99
CA ASP A 123 -4.39 -12.18 0.14
C ASP A 123 -5.61 -11.38 0.63
N LEU A 124 -5.44 -10.07 0.67
CA LEU A 124 -6.52 -9.10 0.77
C LEU A 124 -6.62 -8.33 -0.54
N TYR A 125 -7.72 -8.50 -1.26
CA TYR A 125 -8.02 -7.73 -2.45
C TYR A 125 -8.80 -6.49 -2.06
N VAL A 126 -8.37 -5.33 -2.53
CA VAL A 126 -9.10 -4.07 -2.39
C VAL A 126 -9.43 -3.49 -3.75
N TYR A 127 -10.55 -2.79 -3.80
CA TYR A 127 -11.09 -2.24 -5.03
C TYR A 127 -11.26 -0.73 -4.86
N PRO A 128 -10.20 0.07 -5.06
CA PRO A 128 -10.30 1.52 -5.15
C PRO A 128 -10.86 1.94 -6.52
N ILE A 129 -11.31 3.19 -6.64
CA ILE A 129 -11.58 3.79 -7.95
C ILE A 129 -10.25 4.35 -8.47
N PRO A 130 -9.75 3.89 -9.63
CA PRO A 130 -8.50 4.39 -10.19
C PRO A 130 -8.67 5.84 -10.67
N PRO A 131 -7.58 6.65 -10.69
CA PRO A 131 -7.63 8.03 -11.16
C PRO A 131 -7.88 8.14 -12.67
N LYS A 132 -7.51 7.12 -13.44
CA LYS A 132 -7.83 7.00 -14.87
C LYS A 132 -9.05 6.09 -15.02
N LEU A 133 -10.12 6.63 -15.60
CA LEU A 133 -11.38 5.91 -15.80
C LEU A 133 -11.38 5.05 -17.08
N ASP A 134 -10.37 5.20 -17.93
CA ASP A 134 -10.22 4.43 -19.16
C ASP A 134 -9.92 2.96 -18.83
N GLY A 135 -10.66 2.06 -19.47
CA GLY A 135 -10.53 0.62 -19.22
C GLY A 135 -11.18 0.12 -17.93
N LEU A 136 -11.92 0.98 -17.21
CA LEU A 136 -12.84 0.50 -16.17
C LEU A 136 -13.91 -0.40 -16.79
N SER A 137 -14.23 -1.48 -16.08
CA SER A 137 -15.42 -2.27 -16.37
C SER A 137 -16.67 -1.40 -16.25
N ILE A 138 -17.71 -1.78 -17.01
CA ILE A 138 -19.02 -1.12 -16.96
C ILE A 138 -19.55 -1.09 -15.52
N TYR A 139 -19.40 -2.21 -14.79
CA TYR A 139 -19.82 -2.31 -13.40
C TYR A 139 -19.15 -1.26 -12.51
N ARG A 140 -17.83 -1.07 -12.67
CA ARG A 140 -17.07 -0.13 -11.85
C ARG A 140 -17.35 1.32 -12.21
N ARG A 141 -17.61 1.61 -13.49
CA ARG A 141 -18.05 2.93 -13.94
C ARG A 141 -19.40 3.29 -13.33
N ILE A 142 -20.39 2.38 -13.41
CA ILE A 142 -21.70 2.56 -12.78
C ILE A 142 -21.56 2.76 -11.26
N LEU A 143 -20.66 2.02 -10.61
CA LEU A 143 -20.37 2.22 -9.20
C LEU A 143 -19.82 3.63 -8.93
N ALA A 144 -18.85 4.09 -9.71
CA ALA A 144 -18.26 5.40 -9.54
C ALA A 144 -19.31 6.53 -9.73
N GLU A 145 -20.23 6.36 -10.68
CA GLU A 145 -21.36 7.27 -10.89
C GLU A 145 -22.32 7.26 -9.70
N ARG A 146 -22.72 6.08 -9.22
CA ARG A 146 -23.63 5.91 -8.07
C ARG A 146 -23.05 6.49 -6.78
N GLU A 147 -21.74 6.40 -6.61
CA GLU A 147 -21.03 6.95 -5.45
C GLU A 147 -20.77 8.47 -5.58
N GLY A 148 -21.18 9.08 -6.71
CA GLY A 148 -20.97 10.50 -7.00
C GLY A 148 -19.53 10.86 -7.32
N VAL A 149 -18.68 9.86 -7.58
CA VAL A 149 -17.26 10.03 -7.92
C VAL A 149 -17.10 10.48 -9.36
N VAL A 150 -17.97 10.02 -10.25
CA VAL A 150 -17.98 10.42 -11.67
C VAL A 150 -19.34 11.03 -11.99
N ASP A 151 -19.34 12.20 -12.60
CA ASP A 151 -20.56 12.79 -13.13
C ASP A 151 -20.98 12.03 -14.42
N PRO A 152 -22.17 11.42 -14.47
CA PRO A 152 -22.57 10.58 -15.61
C PRO A 152 -22.84 11.38 -16.89
N LYS A 153 -23.05 12.70 -16.81
CA LYS A 153 -23.32 13.55 -17.98
C LYS A 153 -22.03 14.08 -18.60
N THR A 154 -21.05 14.42 -17.76
CA THR A 154 -19.82 15.10 -18.18
C THR A 154 -18.59 14.20 -18.14
N GLY A 155 -18.68 13.05 -17.47
CA GLY A 155 -17.56 12.14 -17.23
C GLY A 155 -16.49 12.68 -16.28
N LYS A 156 -16.71 13.85 -15.66
CA LYS A 156 -15.74 14.50 -14.77
C LYS A 156 -15.70 13.83 -13.40
N ILE A 157 -14.49 13.72 -12.84
CA ILE A 157 -14.29 13.19 -11.49
C ILE A 157 -14.58 14.27 -10.45
N ASN A 158 -15.43 13.95 -9.47
CA ASN A 158 -15.54 14.70 -8.23
C ASN A 158 -14.42 14.26 -7.27
N LEU A 159 -13.42 15.12 -7.08
CA LEU A 159 -12.23 14.80 -6.29
C LEU A 159 -12.56 14.53 -4.81
N GLU A 160 -13.48 15.27 -4.20
CA GLU A 160 -13.89 15.04 -2.81
C GLU A 160 -14.44 13.63 -2.64
N LYS A 161 -15.40 13.24 -3.49
CA LYS A 161 -16.01 11.90 -3.43
C LYS A 161 -15.02 10.80 -3.80
N PHE A 162 -14.11 11.07 -4.74
CA PHE A 162 -13.01 10.18 -5.10
C PHE A 162 -12.12 9.88 -3.90
N TYR A 163 -11.67 10.93 -3.20
CA TYR A 163 -10.84 10.79 -2.00
C TYR A 163 -11.61 10.11 -0.87
N ASP A 164 -12.84 10.50 -0.60
CA ASP A 164 -13.68 9.87 0.42
C ASP A 164 -13.83 8.35 0.20
N PHE A 165 -14.10 7.94 -1.04
CA PHE A 165 -14.23 6.54 -1.40
C PHE A 165 -12.93 5.77 -1.17
N ASN A 166 -11.84 6.26 -1.76
CA ASN A 166 -10.55 5.56 -1.72
C ASN A 166 -9.93 5.57 -0.32
N MET A 167 -10.02 6.68 0.41
CA MET A 167 -9.51 6.77 1.77
C MET A 167 -10.29 5.90 2.75
N GLY A 168 -11.59 5.69 2.51
CA GLY A 168 -12.38 4.72 3.30
C GLY A 168 -11.83 3.31 3.22
N ILE A 169 -11.33 2.89 2.04
CA ILE A 169 -10.71 1.58 1.82
C ILE A 169 -9.35 1.52 2.51
N ILE A 170 -8.50 2.54 2.30
CA ILE A 170 -7.17 2.58 2.92
C ILE A 170 -7.27 2.58 4.44
N ARG A 171 -8.23 3.32 5.01
CA ARG A 171 -8.49 3.37 6.45
C ARG A 171 -8.89 1.99 7.00
N LEU A 172 -9.76 1.26 6.30
CA LEU A 172 -10.17 -0.10 6.66
C LEU A 172 -8.94 -1.02 6.80
N VAL A 173 -8.08 -1.05 5.77
CA VAL A 173 -6.89 -1.91 5.77
C VAL A 173 -5.88 -1.48 6.83
N ASN A 174 -5.61 -0.19 6.97
CA ASN A 174 -4.67 0.31 7.99
C ASN A 174 -5.13 -0.01 9.40
N LYS A 175 -6.44 0.11 9.70
CA LYS A 175 -6.98 -0.29 11.00
C LYS A 175 -6.80 -1.79 11.24
N TYR A 176 -7.04 -2.62 10.21
CA TYR A 176 -6.83 -4.06 10.29
C TYR A 176 -5.37 -4.41 10.58
N LEU A 177 -4.42 -3.88 9.80
CA LEU A 177 -2.99 -4.12 10.00
C LEU A 177 -2.56 -3.69 11.41
N LYS A 178 -2.93 -2.49 11.83
CA LYS A 178 -2.59 -1.97 13.16
C LYS A 178 -3.11 -2.85 14.30
N ARG A 179 -4.37 -3.31 14.22
CA ARG A 179 -4.94 -4.18 15.26
C ARG A 179 -4.38 -5.60 15.22
N LYS A 180 -4.00 -6.10 14.04
CA LYS A 180 -3.41 -7.42 13.91
C LYS A 180 -2.00 -7.49 14.50
N LEU A 181 -1.20 -6.44 14.31
CA LEU A 181 0.17 -6.35 14.83
C LEU A 181 0.27 -6.02 16.33
N THR A 182 -0.84 -5.65 16.98
CA THR A 182 -0.88 -5.31 18.41
C THR A 182 -1.51 -6.41 19.27
N LYS A 183 -1.90 -7.54 18.66
CA LYS A 183 -2.29 -8.78 19.34
C LYS A 183 -1.07 -9.68 19.48
#